data_AF-A0A7Y3KKK1-F1
#
_entry.id   AF-A0A7Y3KKK1-F1
#
_cell.length_a   1.000
_cell.length_b   1.000
_cell.length_c   1.000
_cell.angle_alpha   90.00
_cell.angle_beta   90.00
_cell.angle_gamma   90.00
#
_symmetry.space_group_name_H-M   'P 1'
#
loop_
_entity.id
_entity.type
_entity.pdbx_description
1 polymer ?
#
loop_
_entity_poly.entity_id
_entity_poly.type
_entity_poly.pdbx_seq_one_letter_code
_entity_poly.pdbx_strand_id
1 'polypeptide(L)'
;MSGLLKPIVRLLPLALLIALILSSCKKDALLTGSGYKLNFSQNSLLFDTVFTTAGSTVQAFEVLNKHSQPINISSVKLAGGAASPYKINIDGTPGTSFSNIQIPANDSIYVFVTVTVNPGKVNTPFLVEDSVMFTTNGNLQSVYLEAYGQNAIFIKPTVFPPTGPAFSLIPCSAVWTSALPVVISGSAVVNTGCTLTIEPGTKIYMHNNATLYVSGGATLNINGAAGSPVVFQGDRLDAAYQTIPGQWGEILLSPLSVNNTVNWAVVKNGIVGIEADSNGSGYLAPTLNISHTIIKSMSEFGLLGQDAYITGDNLLVEDCQYYCVNLNIGGNYRFNQCTFASYWSYTQRQTALLNINNYYFDNSNNLHTRSMDSAIFYNCIVYGSQANEVNLDTKGGTFGYAFYNCELKTNIGSNPNFNAKTQGLVNQDPLFSNTAEPPADDYHVNGSISPALLQGSAAYGNYPNDLDGSARVYPSTLGAYQR
;
A
#
# COMPACT_ATOMS: atom_id res chain seq x y z
N MET A 1 7.83 17.75 -94.45
CA MET A 1 7.80 18.01 -92.98
C MET A 1 8.79 17.10 -92.23
N SER A 2 10.08 17.04 -92.62
CA SER A 2 11.05 16.08 -92.05
C SER A 2 12.32 16.71 -91.44
N GLY A 3 12.39 18.04 -91.32
CA GLY A 3 13.59 18.75 -90.84
C GLY A 3 13.64 19.06 -89.33
N LEU A 4 12.50 19.03 -88.63
CA LEU A 4 12.40 19.52 -87.24
C LEU A 4 12.37 18.42 -86.16
N LEU A 5 12.19 17.15 -86.52
CA LEU A 5 12.12 16.06 -85.51
C LEU A 5 13.48 15.55 -85.03
N LYS A 6 14.56 15.71 -85.81
CA LYS A 6 15.89 15.18 -85.45
C LYS A 6 16.55 15.81 -84.20
N PRO A 7 16.44 17.13 -83.92
CA PRO A 7 17.00 17.69 -82.69
C PRO A 7 16.17 17.34 -81.44
N ILE A 8 14.85 17.14 -81.58
CA ILE A 8 13.94 16.83 -80.46
C ILE A 8 14.21 15.43 -79.89
N VAL A 9 14.48 14.45 -80.76
CA VAL A 9 14.80 13.07 -80.34
C VAL A 9 16.17 12.97 -79.65
N ARG A 10 17.12 13.86 -79.98
CA ARG A 10 18.44 13.92 -79.31
C ARG A 10 18.42 14.62 -77.94
N LEU A 11 17.44 15.48 -77.70
CA LEU A 11 17.26 16.19 -76.41
C LEU A 11 16.45 15.37 -75.40
N LEU A 12 15.66 14.39 -75.84
CA LEU A 12 14.84 13.51 -75.01
C LEU A 12 15.61 12.77 -73.89
N PRO A 13 16.78 12.12 -74.15
CA PRO A 13 17.51 11.44 -73.08
C PRO A 13 18.13 12.41 -72.07
N LEU A 14 18.50 13.63 -72.49
CA LEU A 14 19.00 14.67 -71.58
C LEU A 14 17.88 15.24 -70.70
N ALA A 15 16.69 15.46 -71.26
CA ALA A 15 15.51 15.89 -70.52
C ALA A 15 15.02 14.81 -69.53
N LEU A 16 15.10 13.52 -69.91
CA LEU A 16 14.76 12.40 -69.03
C LEU A 16 15.78 12.25 -67.90
N LEU A 17 17.07 12.45 -68.18
CA LEU A 17 18.13 12.47 -67.16
C LEU A 17 17.92 13.64 -66.20
N ILE A 18 17.61 14.85 -66.70
CA ILE A 18 17.29 16.02 -65.85
C ILE A 18 16.02 15.77 -65.01
N ALA A 19 14.99 15.14 -65.57
CA ALA A 19 13.78 14.77 -64.83
C ALA A 19 14.05 13.73 -63.71
N LEU A 20 14.98 12.79 -63.94
CA LEU A 20 15.44 11.81 -62.95
C LEU A 20 16.29 12.46 -61.84
N ILE A 21 17.11 13.47 -62.17
CA ILE A 21 17.91 14.20 -61.17
C ILE A 21 17.00 15.12 -60.32
N LEU A 22 15.95 15.70 -60.91
CA LEU A 22 14.97 16.56 -60.21
C LEU A 22 13.99 15.80 -59.32
N SER A 23 13.83 14.49 -59.50
CA SER A 23 12.97 13.64 -58.66
C SER A 23 13.68 13.04 -57.43
N SER A 24 15.00 13.25 -57.30
CA SER A 24 15.82 12.73 -56.19
C SER A 24 15.95 13.69 -54.99
N CYS A 25 15.18 14.77 -54.92
CA CYS A 25 15.19 15.72 -53.80
C CYS A 25 13.79 15.96 -53.24
N LYS A 26 13.17 14.92 -52.66
CA LYS A 26 12.20 15.16 -51.58
C LYS A 26 13.00 15.22 -50.29
N LYS A 27 13.07 16.41 -49.69
CA LYS A 27 13.58 16.58 -48.33
C LYS A 27 12.56 15.91 -47.42
N ASP A 28 12.97 14.86 -46.71
CA ASP A 28 12.08 14.21 -45.74
C ASP A 28 11.59 15.25 -44.73
N ALA A 29 10.27 15.37 -44.61
CA ALA A 29 9.66 16.31 -43.69
C ALA A 29 9.58 15.64 -42.32
N LEU A 30 10.03 16.34 -41.27
CA LEU A 30 9.89 15.85 -39.90
C LEU A 30 8.42 15.68 -39.54
N LEU A 31 8.08 14.54 -38.95
CA LEU A 31 6.76 14.33 -38.38
C LEU A 31 6.64 15.13 -37.08
N THR A 32 5.70 16.08 -37.03
CA THR A 32 5.49 16.98 -35.88
C THR A 32 4.14 16.81 -35.19
N GLY A 33 3.23 15.99 -35.75
CA GLY A 33 1.91 15.74 -35.18
C GLY A 33 1.91 14.87 -33.93
N SER A 34 0.98 15.11 -33.01
CA SER A 34 0.83 14.34 -31.77
C SER A 34 0.42 12.88 -31.97
N GLY A 35 -0.07 12.50 -33.16
CA GLY A 35 -0.34 11.09 -33.50
C GLY A 35 0.91 10.23 -33.73
N TYR A 36 2.08 10.85 -33.93
CA TYR A 36 3.33 10.14 -34.22
C TYR A 36 4.10 9.87 -32.93
N LYS A 37 3.82 8.69 -32.34
CA LYS A 37 4.46 8.18 -31.12
C LYS A 37 5.64 7.26 -31.44
N LEU A 38 6.54 7.11 -30.46
CA LEU A 38 7.64 6.15 -30.50
C LEU A 38 7.13 4.75 -30.17
N ASN A 39 7.81 3.75 -30.70
CA ASN A 39 7.67 2.35 -30.29
C ASN A 39 8.92 1.94 -29.50
N PHE A 40 8.76 1.21 -28.40
CA PHE A 40 9.88 0.63 -27.66
C PHE A 40 9.92 -0.88 -27.85
N SER A 41 11.11 -1.48 -27.87
CA SER A 41 11.23 -2.94 -27.87
C SER A 41 10.75 -3.57 -26.57
N GLN A 42 10.83 -2.82 -25.46
CA GLN A 42 10.37 -3.21 -24.13
C GLN A 42 9.85 -1.98 -23.38
N ASN A 43 8.89 -2.17 -22.47
CA ASN A 43 8.33 -1.10 -21.65
C ASN A 43 9.00 -0.97 -20.27
N SER A 44 9.82 -1.96 -19.88
CA SER A 44 10.59 -1.96 -18.64
C SER A 44 11.88 -2.77 -18.76
N LEU A 45 12.86 -2.44 -17.93
CA LEU A 45 14.10 -3.19 -17.74
C LEU A 45 14.27 -3.58 -16.26
N LEU A 46 14.50 -4.87 -16.00
CA LEU A 46 14.77 -5.41 -14.68
C LEU A 46 16.24 -5.82 -14.54
N PHE A 47 16.86 -5.41 -13.44
CA PHE A 47 18.26 -5.71 -13.12
C PHE A 47 18.35 -6.56 -11.86
N ASP A 48 18.95 -7.74 -11.97
CA ASP A 48 19.33 -8.55 -10.81
C ASP A 48 20.69 -8.10 -10.28
N THR A 49 20.67 -7.30 -9.22
CA THR A 49 21.87 -6.68 -8.62
C THR A 49 22.25 -7.26 -7.26
N VAL A 50 21.54 -8.27 -6.76
CA VAL A 50 21.80 -8.85 -5.42
C VAL A 50 23.09 -9.66 -5.39
N PHE A 51 23.50 -10.23 -6.52
CA PHE A 51 24.68 -11.10 -6.64
C PHE A 51 25.89 -10.43 -7.29
N THR A 52 25.76 -9.17 -7.75
CA THR A 52 26.88 -8.45 -8.37
C THR A 52 27.71 -7.77 -7.29
N THR A 53 28.91 -8.29 -7.04
CA THR A 53 29.87 -7.72 -6.08
C THR A 53 30.26 -6.31 -6.54
N ALA A 54 29.63 -5.26 -6.02
CA ALA A 54 29.86 -3.85 -6.40
C ALA A 54 30.08 -3.63 -7.91
N GLY A 55 29.36 -4.40 -8.75
CA GLY A 55 29.50 -4.42 -10.20
C GLY A 55 28.35 -3.65 -10.84
N SER A 56 28.61 -3.02 -11.97
CA SER A 56 27.54 -2.39 -12.75
C SER A 56 26.87 -3.42 -13.67
N THR A 57 25.55 -3.54 -13.60
CA THR A 57 24.78 -4.37 -14.55
C THR A 57 24.29 -3.49 -15.69
N VAL A 58 24.40 -3.98 -16.93
CA VAL A 58 24.00 -3.26 -18.15
C VAL A 58 22.88 -4.04 -18.84
N GLN A 59 21.81 -3.33 -19.22
CA GLN A 59 20.72 -3.79 -20.08
C GLN A 59 20.56 -2.79 -21.22
N ALA A 60 19.85 -3.16 -22.29
CA ALA A 60 19.56 -2.26 -23.39
C ALA A 60 18.15 -2.47 -23.94
N PHE A 61 17.57 -1.40 -24.49
CA PHE A 61 16.34 -1.46 -25.28
C PHE A 61 16.46 -0.59 -26.52
N GLU A 62 15.57 -0.82 -27.48
CA GLU A 62 15.50 -0.06 -28.72
C GLU A 62 14.34 0.93 -28.68
N VAL A 63 14.59 2.12 -29.22
CA VAL A 63 13.56 3.11 -29.51
C VAL A 63 13.39 3.14 -31.02
N LEU A 64 12.20 2.77 -31.50
CA LEU A 64 11.91 2.58 -32.91
C LEU A 64 11.01 3.70 -33.44
N ASN A 65 11.38 4.22 -34.60
CA ASN A 65 10.50 5.01 -35.45
C ASN A 65 9.88 4.10 -36.52
N LYS A 66 8.68 3.58 -36.28
CA LYS A 66 7.96 2.75 -37.27
C LYS A 66 7.23 3.56 -38.35
N HIS A 67 7.45 4.88 -38.42
CA HIS A 67 6.79 5.75 -39.39
C HIS A 67 7.67 5.94 -40.63
N SER A 68 7.03 6.31 -41.73
CA SER A 68 7.68 6.47 -43.05
C SER A 68 8.46 7.77 -43.23
N GLN A 69 8.58 8.58 -42.18
CA GLN A 69 9.30 9.85 -42.17
C GLN A 69 10.09 9.98 -40.85
N PRO A 70 11.18 10.76 -40.83
CA PRO A 70 11.98 10.95 -39.62
C PRO A 70 11.19 11.59 -38.47
N ILE A 71 11.51 11.16 -37.25
CA ILE A 71 10.97 11.71 -36.00
C ILE A 71 12.09 12.35 -35.20
N ASN A 72 11.82 13.51 -34.61
CA ASN A 72 12.71 14.14 -33.65
C ASN A 72 12.18 13.99 -32.23
N ILE A 73 12.98 13.34 -31.38
CA ILE A 73 12.75 13.27 -29.95
C ILE A 73 13.32 14.55 -29.34
N SER A 74 12.42 15.41 -28.85
CA SER A 74 12.80 16.70 -28.28
C SER A 74 13.61 16.54 -26.99
N SER A 75 13.31 15.52 -26.17
CA SER A 75 14.01 15.25 -24.92
C SER A 75 14.01 13.75 -24.60
N VAL A 76 15.16 13.25 -24.15
CA VAL A 76 15.29 11.96 -23.45
C VAL A 76 15.98 12.23 -22.11
N LYS A 77 15.43 11.78 -20.99
CA LYS A 77 16.04 12.02 -19.67
C LYS A 77 15.73 10.91 -18.68
N LEU A 78 16.62 10.69 -17.71
CA LEU A 78 16.27 9.96 -16.49
C LEU A 78 15.34 10.84 -15.63
N ALA A 79 14.27 10.27 -15.08
CA ALA A 79 13.34 11.02 -14.25
C ALA A 79 14.02 11.49 -12.95
N GLY A 80 14.87 10.65 -12.36
CA GLY A 80 15.73 11.01 -11.21
C GLY A 80 16.89 11.96 -11.54
N GLY A 81 17.13 12.24 -12.83
CA GLY A 81 18.22 13.12 -13.29
C GLY A 81 19.59 12.69 -12.75
N ALA A 82 20.32 13.64 -12.16
CA ALA A 82 21.66 13.39 -11.60
C ALA A 82 21.65 12.58 -10.29
N ALA A 83 20.52 12.52 -9.60
CA ALA A 83 20.36 11.71 -8.39
C ALA A 83 20.02 10.24 -8.70
N SER A 84 19.77 9.92 -9.97
CA SER A 84 19.44 8.57 -10.39
C SER A 84 20.59 7.60 -10.09
N PRO A 85 20.31 6.40 -9.54
CA PRO A 85 21.28 5.32 -9.46
C PRO A 85 21.54 4.68 -10.83
N TYR A 86 20.76 5.06 -11.85
CA TYR A 86 20.91 4.63 -13.23
C TYR A 86 21.74 5.62 -14.03
N LYS A 87 22.41 5.11 -15.06
CA LYS A 87 23.09 5.87 -16.09
C LYS A 87 22.60 5.39 -17.44
N ILE A 88 22.37 6.32 -18.36
CA ILE A 88 21.95 5.98 -19.71
C ILE A 88 22.99 6.41 -20.74
N ASN A 89 23.06 5.66 -21.83
CA ASN A 89 23.87 5.95 -22.98
C ASN A 89 23.02 5.72 -24.23
N ILE A 90 22.96 6.73 -25.10
CA ILE A 90 22.19 6.70 -26.34
C ILE A 90 23.17 6.70 -27.51
N ASP A 91 23.17 5.62 -28.30
CA ASP A 91 24.06 5.39 -29.44
C ASP A 91 25.54 5.76 -29.20
N GLY A 92 26.06 5.36 -28.04
CA GLY A 92 27.45 5.58 -27.65
C GLY A 92 27.71 6.85 -26.84
N THR A 93 26.73 7.76 -26.73
CA THR A 93 26.86 8.99 -25.95
C THR A 93 26.28 8.82 -24.53
N PRO A 94 27.09 8.86 -23.46
CA PRO A 94 26.61 8.78 -22.09
C PRO A 94 26.05 10.11 -21.59
N GLY A 95 25.04 10.07 -20.71
CA GLY A 95 24.44 11.26 -20.12
C GLY A 95 23.22 10.93 -19.26
N THR A 96 22.65 11.93 -18.60
CA THR A 96 21.37 11.81 -17.86
C THR A 96 20.21 12.50 -18.59
N SER A 97 20.53 13.27 -19.62
CA SER A 97 19.57 14.00 -20.45
C SER A 97 20.17 14.27 -21.84
N PHE A 98 19.34 14.17 -22.86
CA PHE A 98 19.67 14.40 -24.26
C PHE A 98 18.51 15.16 -24.91
N SER A 99 18.81 15.88 -25.98
CA SER A 99 17.83 16.68 -26.70
C SER A 99 18.05 16.55 -28.20
N ASN A 100 16.97 16.69 -28.97
CA ASN A 100 17.00 16.71 -30.43
C ASN A 100 17.64 15.46 -31.03
N ILE A 101 17.19 14.28 -30.58
CA ILE A 101 17.61 13.00 -31.14
C ILE A 101 16.69 12.68 -32.31
N GLN A 102 17.21 12.70 -33.53
CA GLN A 102 16.48 12.34 -34.72
C GLN A 102 16.63 10.84 -35.02
N ILE A 103 15.50 10.15 -35.22
CA ILE A 103 15.47 8.77 -35.70
C ILE A 103 14.96 8.78 -37.14
N PRO A 104 15.72 8.27 -38.13
CA PRO A 104 15.27 8.15 -39.51
C PRO A 104 13.98 7.31 -39.65
N ALA A 105 13.37 7.38 -40.83
CA ALA A 105 12.17 6.60 -41.14
C ALA A 105 12.45 5.09 -41.06
N ASN A 106 11.58 4.35 -40.38
CA ASN A 106 11.69 2.89 -40.19
C ASN A 106 13.01 2.43 -39.54
N ASP A 107 13.62 3.28 -38.72
CA ASP A 107 14.91 3.03 -38.07
C ASP A 107 14.78 2.99 -36.54
N SER A 108 15.87 2.66 -35.85
CA SER A 108 15.93 2.60 -34.38
C SER A 108 17.24 3.15 -33.82
N ILE A 109 17.22 3.43 -32.52
CA ILE A 109 18.40 3.77 -31.71
C ILE A 109 18.47 2.85 -30.51
N TYR A 110 19.69 2.61 -30.00
CA TYR A 110 19.89 1.85 -28.77
C TYR A 110 20.01 2.78 -27.57
N VAL A 111 19.33 2.40 -26.48
CA VAL A 111 19.50 2.99 -25.16
C VAL A 111 20.07 1.93 -24.24
N PHE A 112 21.34 2.09 -23.87
CA PHE A 112 22.00 1.27 -22.86
C PHE A 112 21.76 1.89 -21.50
N VAL A 113 21.33 1.07 -20.55
CA VAL A 113 21.05 1.47 -19.18
C VAL A 113 21.95 0.67 -18.25
N THR A 114 22.68 1.38 -17.41
CA THR A 114 23.59 0.82 -16.41
C THR A 114 23.10 1.20 -15.02
N VAL A 115 23.11 0.26 -14.09
CA VAL A 115 22.80 0.52 -12.68
C VAL A 115 23.93 0.03 -11.79
N THR A 116 24.21 0.77 -10.72
CA THR A 116 25.15 0.35 -9.67
C THR A 116 24.44 0.40 -8.33
N VAL A 117 24.13 -0.77 -7.77
CA VAL A 117 23.49 -0.87 -6.45
C VAL A 117 24.48 -1.51 -5.47
N ASN A 118 24.63 -0.90 -4.29
CA ASN A 118 25.42 -1.50 -3.21
C ASN A 118 24.46 -2.12 -2.18
N PRO A 119 24.29 -3.46 -2.20
CA PRO A 119 23.34 -4.14 -1.33
C PRO A 119 23.75 -4.13 0.15
N GLY A 120 25.00 -3.79 0.48
CA GLY A 120 25.50 -3.73 1.85
C GLY A 120 25.29 -2.39 2.56
N LYS A 121 24.71 -1.37 1.91
CA LYS A 121 24.39 -0.09 2.58
C LYS A 121 23.10 -0.26 3.40
N VAL A 122 23.14 0.19 4.65
CA VAL A 122 22.10 -0.01 5.69
C VAL A 122 20.69 0.48 5.28
N ASN A 123 20.59 1.40 4.30
CA ASN A 123 19.32 2.00 3.87
C ASN A 123 19.03 1.81 2.36
N THR A 124 19.69 0.88 1.67
CA THR A 124 19.34 0.65 0.26
C THR A 124 17.90 0.12 0.18
N PRO A 125 16.97 0.74 -0.57
CA PRO A 125 15.62 0.20 -0.76
C PRO A 125 15.64 -1.22 -1.33
N PHE A 126 14.60 -2.02 -1.09
CA PHE A 126 14.50 -3.35 -1.71
C PHE A 126 14.37 -3.27 -3.23
N LEU A 127 13.63 -2.26 -3.71
CA LEU A 127 13.45 -1.93 -5.12
C LEU A 127 14.04 -0.55 -5.39
N VAL A 128 14.99 -0.50 -6.31
CA VAL A 128 15.60 0.74 -6.79
C VAL A 128 14.98 1.06 -8.14
N GLU A 129 14.23 2.15 -8.24
CA GLU A 129 13.43 2.45 -9.43
C GLU A 129 13.77 3.80 -10.05
N ASP A 130 13.60 3.90 -11.38
CA ASP A 130 13.60 5.15 -12.13
C ASP A 130 12.86 4.93 -13.47
N SER A 131 12.84 5.94 -14.35
CA SER A 131 12.38 5.77 -15.71
C SER A 131 13.19 6.62 -16.70
N VAL A 132 13.33 6.11 -17.92
CA VAL A 132 13.80 6.90 -19.05
C VAL A 132 12.59 7.54 -19.71
N MET A 133 12.48 8.87 -19.62
CA MET A 133 11.38 9.66 -20.15
C MET A 133 11.72 10.22 -21.54
N PHE A 134 10.79 10.07 -22.48
CA PHE A 134 10.87 10.53 -23.86
C PHE A 134 9.78 11.56 -24.14
N THR A 135 10.16 12.69 -24.74
CA THR A 135 9.22 13.71 -25.22
C THR A 135 9.34 13.87 -26.72
N THR A 136 8.25 13.56 -27.45
CA THR A 136 8.20 13.56 -28.91
C THR A 136 6.87 14.13 -29.39
N ASN A 137 6.90 15.24 -30.13
CA ASN A 137 5.69 15.87 -30.69
C ASN A 137 4.59 16.15 -29.64
N GLY A 138 5.01 16.55 -28.43
CA GLY A 138 4.11 16.77 -27.29
C GLY A 138 3.65 15.50 -26.56
N ASN A 139 3.99 14.30 -27.05
CA ASN A 139 3.74 13.05 -26.34
C ASN A 139 4.82 12.79 -25.29
N LEU A 140 4.40 12.37 -24.11
CA LEU A 140 5.27 11.85 -23.06
C LEU A 140 5.15 10.33 -23.02
N GLN A 141 6.27 9.63 -23.15
CA GLN A 141 6.36 8.18 -23.05
C GLN A 141 7.53 7.81 -22.14
N SER A 142 7.50 6.65 -21.51
CA SER A 142 8.57 6.20 -20.60
C SER A 142 8.88 4.71 -20.76
N VAL A 143 10.12 4.36 -20.40
CA VAL A 143 10.54 2.98 -20.15
C VAL A 143 10.97 2.89 -18.69
N TYR A 144 10.36 1.97 -17.93
CA TYR A 144 10.57 1.82 -16.49
C TYR A 144 11.86 1.04 -16.20
N LEU A 145 12.57 1.43 -15.14
CA LEU A 145 13.82 0.80 -14.71
C LEU A 145 13.65 0.31 -13.27
N GLU A 146 14.02 -0.94 -13.01
CA GLU A 146 13.91 -1.54 -11.67
C GLU A 146 15.11 -2.44 -11.36
N ALA A 147 15.69 -2.31 -10.18
CA ALA A 147 16.84 -3.11 -9.72
C ALA A 147 16.65 -3.59 -8.27
N TYR A 148 17.15 -4.79 -7.97
CA TYR A 148 17.07 -5.35 -6.62
C TYR A 148 18.16 -4.81 -5.69
N GLY A 149 17.75 -4.02 -4.69
CA GLY A 149 18.70 -3.41 -3.77
C GLY A 149 19.12 -4.26 -2.58
N GLN A 150 18.34 -5.27 -2.22
CA GLN A 150 18.67 -6.22 -1.14
C GLN A 150 18.19 -7.62 -1.48
N ASN A 151 18.77 -8.62 -0.81
CA ASN A 151 18.29 -10.00 -0.91
C ASN A 151 16.97 -10.17 -0.16
N ALA A 152 15.94 -10.66 -0.87
CA ALA A 152 14.60 -10.84 -0.35
C ALA A 152 13.82 -11.84 -1.21
N ILE A 153 12.69 -12.30 -0.69
CA ILE A 153 11.68 -13.01 -1.48
C ILE A 153 10.79 -11.94 -2.14
N PHE A 154 10.90 -11.78 -3.46
CA PHE A 154 10.09 -10.80 -4.20
C PHE A 154 8.83 -11.46 -4.76
N ILE A 155 7.66 -10.94 -4.38
CA ILE A 155 6.37 -11.31 -4.93
C ILE A 155 5.93 -10.20 -5.87
N LYS A 156 6.15 -10.44 -7.16
CA LYS A 156 5.77 -9.50 -8.24
C LYS A 156 4.57 -10.02 -9.01
N PRO A 157 3.77 -9.12 -9.61
CA PRO A 157 2.63 -9.51 -10.40
C PRO A 157 3.07 -10.39 -11.57
N THR A 158 2.43 -11.55 -11.70
CA THR A 158 2.61 -12.49 -12.82
C THR A 158 1.37 -12.57 -13.70
N VAL A 159 0.23 -12.07 -13.20
CA VAL A 159 -1.04 -12.01 -13.90
C VAL A 159 -1.47 -10.55 -14.06
N PHE A 160 -1.75 -10.17 -15.31
CA PHE A 160 -2.13 -8.81 -15.71
C PHE A 160 -3.52 -8.84 -16.36
N PRO A 161 -4.61 -8.77 -15.57
CA PRO A 161 -5.95 -8.80 -16.12
C PRO A 161 -6.25 -7.51 -16.94
N PRO A 162 -7.19 -7.56 -17.91
CA PRO A 162 -7.59 -6.36 -18.66
C PRO A 162 -8.20 -5.26 -17.80
N THR A 163 -8.74 -5.65 -16.64
CA THR A 163 -9.39 -4.77 -15.66
C THR A 163 -8.99 -5.22 -14.25
N GLY A 164 -8.71 -4.27 -13.36
CA GLY A 164 -8.29 -4.54 -11.99
C GLY A 164 -6.76 -4.55 -11.81
N PRO A 165 -6.28 -4.71 -10.57
CA PRO A 165 -4.85 -4.68 -10.26
C PRO A 165 -4.15 -5.94 -10.78
N ALA A 166 -2.88 -5.79 -11.14
CA ALA A 166 -2.01 -6.92 -11.44
C ALA A 166 -1.67 -7.68 -10.15
N PHE A 167 -1.62 -9.01 -10.23
CA PHE A 167 -1.45 -9.85 -9.06
C PHE A 167 -0.55 -11.06 -9.30
N SER A 168 -0.17 -11.72 -8.20
CA SER A 168 0.56 -12.97 -8.19
C SER A 168 -0.09 -13.93 -7.20
N LEU A 169 -0.19 -15.21 -7.57
CA LEU A 169 -0.70 -16.23 -6.66
C LEU A 169 0.43 -16.72 -5.74
N ILE A 170 0.17 -16.68 -4.45
CA ILE A 170 1.05 -17.27 -3.45
C ILE A 170 0.89 -18.80 -3.53
N PRO A 171 1.99 -19.59 -3.47
CA PRO A 171 1.90 -21.05 -3.43
C PRO A 171 0.94 -21.53 -2.34
N CYS A 172 0.15 -22.55 -2.65
CA CYS A 172 -0.80 -23.10 -1.69
C CYS A 172 -0.04 -23.70 -0.49
N SER A 173 -0.37 -23.29 0.73
CA SER A 173 0.36 -23.67 1.96
C SER A 173 1.76 -23.04 2.06
N ALA A 174 1.98 -21.86 1.47
CA ALA A 174 3.22 -21.13 1.66
C ALA A 174 3.48 -20.80 3.13
N VAL A 175 4.74 -20.90 3.54
CA VAL A 175 5.22 -20.50 4.86
C VAL A 175 6.31 -19.45 4.69
N TRP A 176 6.10 -18.26 5.23
CA TRP A 176 7.12 -17.21 5.29
C TRP A 176 7.79 -17.21 6.65
N THR A 177 9.10 -17.07 6.66
CA THR A 177 9.93 -17.13 7.88
C THR A 177 10.86 -15.93 7.94
N SER A 178 11.45 -15.70 9.10
CA SER A 178 12.44 -14.65 9.33
C SER A 178 13.78 -14.86 8.61
N ALA A 179 13.95 -15.97 7.85
CA ALA A 179 15.18 -16.27 7.12
C ALA A 179 15.49 -15.22 6.03
N LEU A 180 14.45 -14.73 5.33
CA LEU A 180 14.57 -13.63 4.37
C LEU A 180 13.33 -12.72 4.49
N PRO A 181 13.51 -11.39 4.32
CA PRO A 181 12.36 -10.50 4.19
C PRO A 181 11.56 -10.83 2.93
N VAL A 182 10.26 -10.58 2.99
CA VAL A 182 9.34 -10.72 1.85
C VAL A 182 9.01 -9.33 1.33
N VAL A 183 9.10 -9.10 0.03
CA VAL A 183 8.79 -7.83 -0.62
C VAL A 183 7.65 -8.04 -1.60
N ILE A 184 6.53 -7.36 -1.41
CA ILE A 184 5.35 -7.48 -2.26
C ILE A 184 5.21 -6.24 -3.12
N SER A 185 5.10 -6.45 -4.43
CA SER A 185 4.77 -5.43 -5.43
C SER A 185 3.43 -5.78 -6.08
N GLY A 186 2.49 -4.84 -6.15
CA GLY A 186 1.12 -5.12 -6.58
C GLY A 186 0.38 -6.05 -5.60
N SER A 187 -0.49 -6.93 -6.09
CA SER A 187 -1.29 -7.79 -5.20
C SER A 187 -0.69 -9.20 -5.05
N ALA A 188 -0.43 -9.61 -3.81
CA ALA A 188 -0.11 -11.00 -3.47
C ALA A 188 -1.38 -11.71 -3.01
N VAL A 189 -1.81 -12.73 -3.74
CA VAL A 189 -3.12 -13.37 -3.55
C VAL A 189 -2.95 -14.75 -2.91
N VAL A 190 -3.55 -14.94 -1.73
CA VAL A 190 -3.80 -16.27 -1.16
C VAL A 190 -5.10 -16.79 -1.78
N ASN A 191 -4.98 -17.78 -2.67
CA ASN A 191 -6.12 -18.26 -3.44
C ASN A 191 -7.13 -19.06 -2.59
N THR A 192 -8.36 -19.19 -3.07
CA THR A 192 -9.43 -19.98 -2.42
C THR A 192 -8.95 -21.39 -2.08
N GLY A 193 -9.20 -21.82 -0.83
CA GLY A 193 -8.79 -23.12 -0.32
C GLY A 193 -7.31 -23.24 0.06
N CYS A 194 -6.54 -22.16 -0.09
CA CYS A 194 -5.13 -22.12 0.30
C CYS A 194 -4.93 -21.38 1.62
N THR A 195 -3.81 -21.70 2.27
CA THR A 195 -3.37 -21.06 3.50
C THR A 195 -2.01 -20.40 3.27
N LEU A 196 -1.84 -19.20 3.82
CA LEU A 196 -0.54 -18.57 4.02
C LEU A 196 -0.25 -18.53 5.52
N THR A 197 0.91 -19.04 5.92
CA THR A 197 1.41 -18.95 7.29
C THR A 197 2.65 -18.05 7.35
N ILE A 198 2.67 -17.13 8.30
CA ILE A 198 3.78 -16.20 8.52
C ILE A 198 4.30 -16.41 9.94
N GLU A 199 5.55 -16.87 10.04
CA GLU A 199 6.19 -17.28 11.29
C GLU A 199 6.83 -16.09 12.04
N PRO A 200 7.16 -16.25 13.35
CA PRO A 200 7.67 -15.15 14.17
C PRO A 200 8.90 -14.45 13.59
N GLY A 201 8.98 -13.14 13.78
CA GLY A 201 10.08 -12.29 13.34
C GLY A 201 10.17 -12.05 11.83
N THR A 202 9.20 -12.53 11.05
CA THR A 202 9.16 -12.29 9.59
C THR A 202 8.91 -10.80 9.31
N LYS A 203 9.67 -10.24 8.37
CA LYS A 203 9.52 -8.85 7.91
C LYS A 203 8.94 -8.83 6.50
N ILE A 204 7.83 -8.16 6.32
CA ILE A 204 7.12 -7.99 5.07
C ILE A 204 7.18 -6.50 4.69
N TYR A 205 7.66 -6.26 3.49
CA TYR A 205 7.80 -4.95 2.90
C TYR A 205 6.82 -4.83 1.74
N MET A 206 5.97 -3.82 1.80
CA MET A 206 4.90 -3.60 0.85
C MET A 206 5.26 -2.39 -0.01
N HIS A 207 5.29 -2.56 -1.31
CA HIS A 207 5.50 -1.47 -2.25
C HIS A 207 4.24 -0.57 -2.34
N ASN A 208 4.37 0.58 -3.01
CA ASN A 208 3.25 1.49 -3.25
C ASN A 208 2.02 0.75 -3.85
N ASN A 209 0.85 0.95 -3.23
CA ASN A 209 -0.42 0.28 -3.54
C ASN A 209 -0.36 -1.27 -3.50
N ALA A 210 0.63 -1.87 -2.83
CA ALA A 210 0.67 -3.31 -2.68
C ALA A 210 -0.41 -3.80 -1.73
N THR A 211 -0.99 -4.96 -2.04
CA THR A 211 -2.08 -5.57 -1.26
C THR A 211 -1.77 -7.03 -0.98
N LEU A 212 -1.92 -7.46 0.27
CA LEU A 212 -2.02 -8.87 0.61
C LEU A 212 -3.50 -9.26 0.58
N TYR A 213 -3.92 -9.96 -0.46
CA TYR A 213 -5.32 -10.30 -0.72
C TYR A 213 -5.60 -11.75 -0.33
N VAL A 214 -6.53 -11.98 0.59
CA VAL A 214 -6.94 -13.32 1.04
C VAL A 214 -8.32 -13.62 0.46
N SER A 215 -8.38 -14.48 -0.55
CA SER A 215 -9.61 -14.82 -1.26
C SER A 215 -10.67 -15.49 -0.37
N GLY A 216 -11.92 -15.46 -0.80
CA GLY A 216 -12.98 -16.27 -0.19
C GLY A 216 -12.59 -17.74 -0.08
N GLY A 217 -12.78 -18.35 1.10
CA GLY A 217 -12.34 -19.71 1.43
C GLY A 217 -10.84 -19.89 1.64
N ALA A 218 -10.03 -18.83 1.57
CA ALA A 218 -8.61 -18.85 1.91
C ALA A 218 -8.39 -18.48 3.39
N THR A 219 -7.17 -18.74 3.88
CA THR A 219 -6.78 -18.49 5.28
C THR A 219 -5.43 -17.80 5.36
N LEU A 220 -5.34 -16.78 6.22
CA LEU A 220 -4.10 -16.13 6.63
C LEU A 220 -3.82 -16.39 8.11
N ASN A 221 -2.65 -16.93 8.41
CA ASN A 221 -2.16 -17.14 9.78
C ASN A 221 -0.88 -16.34 10.02
N ILE A 222 -0.95 -15.33 10.88
CA ILE A 222 0.21 -14.54 11.30
C ILE A 222 0.54 -14.94 12.75
N ASN A 223 1.64 -15.67 12.90
CA ASN A 223 2.06 -16.28 14.14
C ASN A 223 3.27 -15.53 14.70
N GLY A 224 3.14 -14.24 15.04
CA GLY A 224 4.20 -13.55 15.76
C GLY A 224 4.41 -14.09 17.17
N ALA A 225 5.44 -13.58 17.85
CA ALA A 225 5.66 -13.83 19.27
C ALA A 225 6.12 -12.55 19.98
N ALA A 226 5.98 -12.52 21.31
CA ALA A 226 6.57 -11.49 22.15
C ALA A 226 8.08 -11.36 21.86
N GLY A 227 8.54 -10.14 21.57
CA GLY A 227 9.93 -9.86 21.19
C GLY A 227 10.31 -10.27 19.76
N SER A 228 9.46 -11.00 19.03
CA SER A 228 9.66 -11.38 17.62
C SER A 228 8.36 -11.20 16.83
N PRO A 229 7.81 -9.98 16.76
CA PRO A 229 6.57 -9.74 16.04
C PRO A 229 6.77 -9.91 14.53
N VAL A 230 5.69 -10.23 13.83
CA VAL A 230 5.65 -10.11 12.37
C VAL A 230 5.44 -8.64 12.01
N VAL A 231 6.23 -8.10 11.10
CA VAL A 231 6.18 -6.66 10.77
C VAL A 231 5.78 -6.44 9.32
N PHE A 232 4.75 -5.62 9.09
CA PHE A 232 4.35 -5.09 7.78
C PHE A 232 4.65 -3.60 7.71
N GLN A 233 5.39 -3.17 6.69
CA GLN A 233 5.74 -1.75 6.48
C GLN A 233 6.06 -1.46 5.00
N GLY A 234 6.23 -0.17 4.65
CA GLY A 234 6.70 0.24 3.33
C GLY A 234 8.13 -0.25 3.02
N ASP A 235 8.43 -0.48 1.74
CA ASP A 235 9.74 -0.94 1.26
C ASP A 235 10.82 0.14 1.14
N ARG A 236 10.45 1.41 1.37
CA ARG A 236 11.37 2.55 1.48
C ARG A 236 11.87 2.70 2.92
N LEU A 237 13.18 2.54 3.10
CA LEU A 237 13.81 2.45 4.44
C LEU A 237 14.47 3.73 4.92
N ASP A 238 14.49 4.79 4.10
CA ASP A 238 15.09 6.06 4.49
C ASP A 238 14.40 6.65 5.71
N ALA A 239 15.15 7.36 6.56
CA ALA A 239 14.64 7.93 7.80
C ALA A 239 13.39 8.81 7.59
N ALA A 240 13.33 9.54 6.46
CA ALA A 240 12.20 10.39 6.11
C ALA A 240 10.89 9.62 5.83
N TYR A 241 10.96 8.32 5.55
CA TYR A 241 9.81 7.46 5.26
C TYR A 241 9.45 6.52 6.42
N GLN A 242 10.22 6.46 7.50
CA GLN A 242 9.96 5.51 8.59
C GLN A 242 8.61 5.71 9.29
N THR A 243 8.04 6.91 9.20
CA THR A 243 6.80 7.29 9.89
C THR A 243 5.71 7.75 8.94
N ILE A 244 5.97 7.83 7.63
CA ILE A 244 5.04 8.39 6.65
C ILE A 244 3.88 7.42 6.40
N PRO A 245 2.62 7.80 6.66
CA PRO A 245 1.44 6.99 6.37
C PRO A 245 1.18 6.83 4.87
N GLY A 246 0.44 5.79 4.46
CA GLY A 246 -0.02 5.62 3.08
C GLY A 246 1.03 5.12 2.09
N GLN A 247 2.08 4.44 2.55
CA GLN A 247 3.16 3.93 1.69
C GLN A 247 2.78 2.68 0.90
N TRP A 248 1.74 1.97 1.30
CA TRP A 248 1.26 0.73 0.69
C TRP A 248 -0.24 0.58 0.88
N GLY A 249 -0.87 -0.34 0.15
CA GLY A 249 -2.32 -0.52 0.11
C GLY A 249 -2.89 -1.04 1.43
N GLU A 250 -3.00 -2.36 1.54
CA GLU A 250 -3.73 -3.00 2.65
C GLU A 250 -3.49 -4.51 2.79
N ILE A 251 -3.91 -5.06 3.93
CA ILE A 251 -4.16 -6.49 4.12
C ILE A 251 -5.66 -6.71 4.02
N LEU A 252 -6.13 -7.30 2.92
CA LEU A 252 -7.55 -7.49 2.64
C LEU A 252 -7.97 -8.95 2.84
N LEU A 253 -8.81 -9.17 3.85
CA LEU A 253 -9.54 -10.41 4.06
C LEU A 253 -10.88 -10.30 3.33
N SER A 254 -10.89 -10.75 2.08
CA SER A 254 -12.04 -10.58 1.18
C SER A 254 -13.28 -11.36 1.66
N PRO A 255 -14.47 -11.07 1.09
CA PRO A 255 -15.70 -11.75 1.48
C PRO A 255 -15.55 -13.26 1.49
N LEU A 256 -16.07 -13.89 2.55
CA LEU A 256 -16.03 -15.34 2.78
C LEU A 256 -14.63 -15.93 3.01
N SER A 257 -13.59 -15.13 3.26
CA SER A 257 -12.32 -15.66 3.76
C SER A 257 -12.54 -16.27 5.17
N VAL A 258 -11.77 -17.31 5.52
CA VAL A 258 -12.08 -18.14 6.69
C VAL A 258 -10.87 -18.36 7.59
N ASN A 259 -11.14 -18.43 8.89
CA ASN A 259 -10.17 -18.80 9.92
C ASN A 259 -8.91 -17.92 9.95
N ASN A 260 -9.03 -16.63 9.62
CA ASN A 260 -7.86 -15.75 9.62
C ASN A 260 -7.44 -15.42 11.05
N THR A 261 -6.15 -15.51 11.32
CA THR A 261 -5.56 -15.23 12.63
C THR A 261 -4.40 -14.26 12.51
N VAL A 262 -4.37 -13.25 13.38
CA VAL A 262 -3.27 -12.30 13.47
C VAL A 262 -2.83 -12.16 14.91
N ASN A 263 -1.64 -12.68 15.23
CA ASN A 263 -1.11 -12.65 16.57
C ASN A 263 0.29 -12.02 16.58
N TRP A 264 0.56 -11.11 17.53
CA TRP A 264 1.88 -10.48 17.68
C TRP A 264 2.41 -9.86 16.38
N ALA A 265 1.60 -9.00 15.76
CA ALA A 265 2.01 -8.28 14.56
C ALA A 265 2.21 -6.78 14.83
N VAL A 266 3.01 -6.14 13.97
CA VAL A 266 3.12 -4.69 13.85
C VAL A 266 2.83 -4.34 12.40
N VAL A 267 1.67 -3.73 12.15
CA VAL A 267 1.22 -3.30 10.82
C VAL A 267 1.27 -1.78 10.79
N LYS A 268 2.11 -1.19 9.93
CA LYS A 268 2.30 0.26 9.96
C LYS A 268 2.44 0.92 8.59
N ASN A 269 2.13 2.22 8.55
CA ASN A 269 2.40 3.12 7.43
C ASN A 269 1.66 2.78 6.13
N GLY A 270 0.55 2.06 6.20
CA GLY A 270 -0.30 1.72 5.05
C GLY A 270 -1.40 2.77 4.79
N ILE A 271 -2.22 2.51 3.77
CA ILE A 271 -3.48 3.22 3.54
C ILE A 271 -4.53 2.67 4.49
N VAL A 272 -4.76 1.36 4.42
CA VAL A 272 -5.57 0.59 5.37
C VAL A 272 -4.68 -0.47 6.02
N GLY A 273 -4.75 -0.63 7.34
CA GLY A 273 -3.97 -1.64 8.05
C GLY A 273 -4.46 -3.06 7.73
N ILE A 274 -5.65 -3.38 8.23
CA ILE A 274 -6.33 -4.65 7.97
C ILE A 274 -7.80 -4.37 7.66
N GLU A 275 -8.26 -4.87 6.52
CA GLU A 275 -9.68 -4.91 6.17
C GLU A 275 -10.20 -6.35 6.29
N ALA A 276 -11.30 -6.50 7.02
CA ALA A 276 -12.10 -7.72 7.06
C ALA A 276 -13.48 -7.45 6.48
N ASP A 277 -13.78 -8.10 5.37
CA ASP A 277 -15.08 -8.01 4.71
C ASP A 277 -16.00 -9.17 5.17
N SER A 278 -17.22 -9.12 4.67
CA SER A 278 -18.38 -9.90 5.04
C SER A 278 -18.13 -11.41 5.11
N ASN A 279 -18.64 -12.01 6.19
CA ASN A 279 -18.54 -13.44 6.48
C ASN A 279 -19.68 -14.28 5.88
N GLY A 280 -20.52 -13.67 5.03
CA GLY A 280 -21.78 -14.27 4.59
C GLY A 280 -22.82 -14.39 5.72
N SER A 281 -23.94 -15.07 5.46
CA SER A 281 -25.06 -15.11 6.40
C SER A 281 -24.81 -16.06 7.57
N GLY A 282 -24.86 -15.52 8.81
CA GLY A 282 -25.02 -16.30 10.04
C GLY A 282 -23.84 -16.32 11.02
N TYR A 283 -22.74 -15.61 10.75
CA TYR A 283 -21.61 -15.41 11.69
C TYR A 283 -21.15 -16.66 12.44
N LEU A 284 -21.06 -17.80 11.75
CA LEU A 284 -20.81 -19.10 12.41
C LEU A 284 -19.42 -19.20 13.06
N ALA A 285 -18.45 -18.46 12.55
CA ALA A 285 -17.10 -18.33 13.10
C ALA A 285 -16.53 -16.94 12.76
N PRO A 286 -15.57 -16.38 13.52
CA PRO A 286 -14.95 -15.10 13.19
C PRO A 286 -14.24 -15.11 11.83
N THR A 287 -14.42 -14.04 11.04
CA THR A 287 -13.60 -13.76 9.84
C THR A 287 -12.15 -13.50 10.25
N LEU A 288 -11.95 -12.79 11.36
CA LEU A 288 -10.65 -12.42 11.90
C LEU A 288 -10.63 -12.59 13.42
N ASN A 289 -9.66 -13.35 13.92
CA ASN A 289 -9.23 -13.32 15.31
C ASN A 289 -7.88 -12.61 15.37
N ILE A 290 -7.82 -11.49 16.07
CA ILE A 290 -6.61 -10.67 16.17
C ILE A 290 -6.22 -10.46 17.63
N SER A 291 -4.96 -10.70 17.98
CA SER A 291 -4.45 -10.54 19.34
C SER A 291 -3.05 -9.96 19.38
N HIS A 292 -2.73 -9.25 20.47
CA HIS A 292 -1.38 -8.74 20.77
C HIS A 292 -0.75 -7.98 19.59
N THR A 293 -1.53 -7.19 18.87
CA THR A 293 -1.11 -6.59 17.59
C THR A 293 -1.19 -5.07 17.66
N ILE A 294 -0.17 -4.43 17.09
CA ILE A 294 -0.10 -2.97 16.90
C ILE A 294 -0.43 -2.66 15.45
N ILE A 295 -1.41 -1.79 15.22
CA ILE A 295 -1.73 -1.24 13.91
C ILE A 295 -1.57 0.28 14.00
N LYS A 296 -0.68 0.88 13.21
CA LYS A 296 -0.35 2.30 13.40
C LYS A 296 -0.05 3.10 12.16
N SER A 297 -0.27 4.41 12.26
CA SER A 297 0.16 5.39 11.25
C SER A 297 -0.45 5.11 9.87
N MET A 298 -1.78 4.91 9.82
CA MET A 298 -2.48 4.66 8.56
C MET A 298 -3.02 5.95 7.95
N SER A 299 -2.91 6.11 6.62
CA SER A 299 -3.45 7.30 5.94
C SER A 299 -4.96 7.28 5.77
N GLU A 300 -5.61 6.14 6.04
CA GLU A 300 -7.06 6.06 6.16
C GLU A 300 -7.50 5.34 7.43
N PHE A 301 -7.48 4.00 7.43
CA PHE A 301 -8.07 3.18 8.49
C PHE A 301 -7.05 2.24 9.12
N GLY A 302 -7.11 2.09 10.45
CA GLY A 302 -6.33 1.07 11.15
C GLY A 302 -6.91 -0.32 10.90
N LEU A 303 -8.09 -0.55 11.48
CA LEU A 303 -8.88 -1.77 11.33
C LEU A 303 -10.25 -1.43 10.73
N LEU A 304 -10.55 -2.01 9.57
CA LEU A 304 -11.83 -1.88 8.87
C LEU A 304 -12.58 -3.21 8.91
N GLY A 305 -13.80 -3.20 9.43
CA GLY A 305 -14.72 -4.33 9.40
C GLY A 305 -16.00 -3.95 8.65
N GLN A 306 -16.30 -4.65 7.55
CA GLN A 306 -17.49 -4.41 6.73
C GLN A 306 -18.43 -5.62 6.80
N ASP A 307 -19.52 -5.52 7.57
CA ASP A 307 -20.43 -6.66 7.82
C ASP A 307 -19.68 -7.95 8.26
N ALA A 308 -18.60 -7.76 9.02
CA ALA A 308 -17.63 -8.80 9.35
C ALA A 308 -17.86 -9.37 10.75
N TYR A 309 -17.20 -10.48 11.05
CA TYR A 309 -17.08 -10.99 12.41
C TYR A 309 -15.62 -10.89 12.88
N ILE A 310 -15.33 -9.93 13.77
CA ILE A 310 -13.98 -9.72 14.32
C ILE A 310 -13.98 -9.91 15.84
N THR A 311 -13.04 -10.72 16.33
CA THR A 311 -12.68 -10.72 17.76
C THR A 311 -11.26 -10.19 17.91
N GLY A 312 -11.09 -9.22 18.82
CA GLY A 312 -9.85 -8.49 19.01
C GLY A 312 -9.45 -8.40 20.47
N ASP A 313 -8.20 -8.75 20.80
CA ASP A 313 -7.73 -8.81 22.17
C ASP A 313 -6.34 -8.18 22.33
N ASN A 314 -6.14 -7.30 23.33
CA ASN A 314 -4.86 -6.61 23.54
C ASN A 314 -4.33 -5.91 22.28
N LEU A 315 -5.19 -5.13 21.61
CA LEU A 315 -4.80 -4.39 20.42
C LEU A 315 -4.42 -2.96 20.77
N LEU A 316 -3.41 -2.44 20.10
CA LEU A 316 -3.18 -1.01 19.98
C LEU A 316 -3.45 -0.60 18.53
N VAL A 317 -4.47 0.22 18.31
CA VAL A 317 -4.73 0.80 16.98
C VAL A 317 -4.64 2.31 17.09
N GLU A 318 -3.61 2.87 16.44
CA GLU A 318 -3.20 4.25 16.70
C GLU A 318 -2.92 5.10 15.47
N ASP A 319 -3.01 6.42 15.67
CA ASP A 319 -2.59 7.46 14.73
C ASP A 319 -3.01 7.21 13.29
N CYS A 320 -4.31 7.02 13.10
CA CYS A 320 -4.93 6.94 11.77
C CYS A 320 -5.57 8.29 11.39
N GLN A 321 -5.40 8.70 10.13
CA GLN A 321 -5.94 9.95 9.57
C GLN A 321 -7.47 10.03 9.68
N TYR A 322 -8.20 8.93 9.38
CA TYR A 322 -9.66 8.89 9.52
C TYR A 322 -10.05 8.13 10.80
N TYR A 323 -10.30 6.83 10.69
CA TYR A 323 -10.75 5.99 11.80
C TYR A 323 -9.63 5.02 12.20
N CYS A 324 -9.27 4.96 13.47
CA CYS A 324 -8.46 3.85 13.96
C CYS A 324 -9.24 2.55 13.81
N VAL A 325 -10.53 2.54 14.18
CA VAL A 325 -11.40 1.39 14.03
C VAL A 325 -12.70 1.81 13.35
N ASN A 326 -12.98 1.23 12.19
CA ASN A 326 -14.18 1.48 11.41
C ASN A 326 -15.00 0.19 11.27
N LEU A 327 -16.12 0.11 11.97
CA LEU A 327 -17.05 -1.02 11.94
C LEU A 327 -18.29 -0.59 11.17
N ASN A 328 -18.28 -0.76 9.85
CA ASN A 328 -19.33 -0.25 8.98
C ASN A 328 -20.20 -1.37 8.41
N ILE A 329 -21.38 -0.98 7.92
CA ILE A 329 -22.29 -1.85 7.17
C ILE A 329 -22.75 -3.07 7.98
N GLY A 330 -22.80 -2.99 9.32
CA GLY A 330 -23.24 -4.09 10.17
C GLY A 330 -22.07 -4.95 10.64
N GLY A 331 -22.37 -6.12 11.19
CA GLY A 331 -21.35 -7.05 11.68
C GLY A 331 -21.58 -7.56 13.10
N ASN A 332 -20.60 -8.32 13.57
CA ASN A 332 -20.49 -8.85 14.93
C ASN A 332 -19.05 -8.65 15.44
N TYR A 333 -18.89 -7.81 16.45
CA TYR A 333 -17.59 -7.35 16.92
C TYR A 333 -17.46 -7.52 18.43
N ARG A 334 -16.28 -7.98 18.84
CA ARG A 334 -15.88 -8.02 20.24
C ARG A 334 -14.44 -7.57 20.39
N PHE A 335 -14.21 -6.59 21.26
CA PHE A 335 -12.88 -6.13 21.61
C PHE A 335 -12.67 -6.21 23.13
N ASN A 336 -11.60 -6.86 23.58
CA ASN A 336 -11.24 -6.90 25.00
C ASN A 336 -9.84 -6.32 25.20
N GLN A 337 -9.71 -5.40 26.18
CA GLN A 337 -8.43 -4.86 26.61
C GLN A 337 -7.65 -4.18 25.48
N CYS A 338 -8.34 -3.41 24.64
CA CYS A 338 -7.72 -2.69 23.51
C CYS A 338 -7.57 -1.20 23.82
N THR A 339 -6.52 -0.58 23.29
CA THR A 339 -6.35 0.87 23.24
C THR A 339 -6.52 1.34 21.81
N PHE A 340 -7.48 2.23 21.58
CA PHE A 340 -7.65 2.94 20.32
C PHE A 340 -7.39 4.41 20.58
N ALA A 341 -6.32 4.95 19.99
CA ALA A 341 -5.87 6.29 20.29
C ALA A 341 -5.39 7.05 19.05
N SER A 342 -5.60 8.36 18.98
CA SER A 342 -5.14 9.12 17.81
C SER A 342 -4.86 10.57 18.18
N TYR A 343 -3.59 10.94 18.06
CA TYR A 343 -3.07 12.30 18.26
C TYR A 343 -2.42 12.84 16.98
N TRP A 344 -2.80 12.24 15.84
CA TRP A 344 -2.44 12.63 14.48
C TRP A 344 -2.18 14.12 14.29
N SER A 345 -0.96 14.44 13.87
CA SER A 345 -0.44 15.79 13.71
C SER A 345 0.06 16.08 12.30
N TYR A 346 -0.01 15.14 11.35
CA TYR A 346 0.35 15.41 9.95
C TYR A 346 -0.60 16.43 9.31
N THR A 347 -1.89 16.30 9.59
CA THR A 347 -2.96 17.14 9.05
C THR A 347 -4.07 17.28 10.10
N GLN A 348 -5.13 18.04 9.81
CA GLN A 348 -6.28 18.11 10.70
C GLN A 348 -7.21 16.91 10.49
N ARG A 349 -7.47 16.15 11.57
CA ARG A 349 -8.53 15.13 11.59
C ARG A 349 -9.91 15.78 11.67
N GLN A 350 -10.88 15.18 10.99
CA GLN A 350 -12.28 15.63 10.98
C GLN A 350 -13.26 14.54 11.45
N THR A 351 -12.76 13.33 11.71
CA THR A 351 -13.55 12.17 12.10
C THR A 351 -13.24 11.78 13.54
N ALA A 352 -14.20 11.11 14.19
CA ALA A 352 -13.93 10.30 15.38
C ALA A 352 -12.90 9.20 15.06
N LEU A 353 -12.24 8.62 16.07
CA LEU A 353 -11.34 7.48 15.85
C LEU A 353 -12.05 6.12 15.82
N LEU A 354 -13.20 5.98 16.51
CA LEU A 354 -14.05 4.79 16.47
C LEU A 354 -15.34 5.12 15.75
N ASN A 355 -15.61 4.44 14.63
CA ASN A 355 -16.88 4.54 13.91
C ASN A 355 -17.63 3.21 13.95
N ILE A 356 -18.93 3.27 14.23
CA ILE A 356 -19.84 2.14 14.16
C ILE A 356 -21.07 2.55 13.38
N ASN A 357 -21.34 1.88 12.25
CA ASN A 357 -22.56 2.08 11.49
C ASN A 357 -23.12 0.77 10.90
N ASN A 358 -24.35 0.82 10.43
CA ASN A 358 -25.03 -0.34 9.86
C ASN A 358 -25.61 -0.11 8.46
N TYR A 359 -25.04 0.82 7.70
CA TYR A 359 -25.59 1.20 6.41
C TYR A 359 -24.53 1.75 5.45
N TYR A 360 -24.88 1.77 4.16
CA TYR A 360 -24.13 2.49 3.13
C TYR A 360 -25.08 3.03 2.06
N PHE A 361 -24.59 3.96 1.25
CA PHE A 361 -25.27 4.40 0.03
C PHE A 361 -24.57 3.77 -1.17
N ASP A 362 -25.35 3.20 -2.10
CA ASP A 362 -24.78 2.73 -3.37
C ASP A 362 -24.46 3.88 -4.33
N ASN A 363 -23.91 3.58 -5.51
CA ASN A 363 -23.57 4.58 -6.53
C ASN A 363 -24.78 5.37 -7.05
N SER A 364 -26.01 4.90 -6.81
CA SER A 364 -27.25 5.59 -7.16
C SER A 364 -27.84 6.35 -5.95
N ASN A 365 -27.09 6.46 -4.86
CA ASN A 365 -27.48 7.08 -3.59
C ASN A 365 -28.69 6.40 -2.93
N ASN A 366 -28.91 5.10 -3.18
CA ASN A 366 -29.92 4.33 -2.45
C ASN A 366 -29.34 3.86 -1.12
N LEU A 367 -30.14 3.98 -0.06
CA LEU A 367 -29.79 3.51 1.27
C LEU A 367 -29.90 1.99 1.36
N HIS A 368 -28.81 1.34 1.74
CA HIS A 368 -28.75 -0.08 2.09
C HIS A 368 -28.39 -0.23 3.56
N THR A 369 -29.17 -1.03 4.28
CA THR A 369 -29.01 -1.23 5.73
C THR A 369 -28.75 -2.70 6.03
N ARG A 370 -27.87 -3.00 6.97
CA ARG A 370 -27.62 -4.34 7.50
C ARG A 370 -27.77 -4.34 9.02
N SER A 371 -27.83 -5.51 9.63
CA SER A 371 -27.88 -5.62 11.09
C SER A 371 -26.48 -5.45 11.68
N MET A 372 -26.35 -4.58 12.67
CA MET A 372 -25.23 -4.60 13.60
C MET A 372 -25.68 -5.46 14.78
N ASP A 373 -25.37 -6.75 14.74
CA ASP A 373 -25.84 -7.73 15.71
C ASP A 373 -25.25 -7.45 17.09
N SER A 374 -23.96 -7.10 17.13
CA SER A 374 -23.25 -6.79 18.36
C SER A 374 -21.94 -6.05 18.06
N ALA A 375 -21.66 -4.98 18.79
CA ALA A 375 -20.33 -4.37 18.88
C ALA A 375 -20.00 -4.10 20.36
N ILE A 376 -19.25 -5.00 20.98
CA ILE A 376 -19.01 -4.96 22.42
C ILE A 376 -17.54 -4.74 22.73
N PHE A 377 -17.28 -3.76 23.61
CA PHE A 377 -15.96 -3.38 24.07
C PHE A 377 -15.86 -3.61 25.58
N TYR A 378 -14.79 -4.29 26.00
CA TYR A 378 -14.54 -4.63 27.39
C TYR A 378 -13.16 -4.14 27.82
N ASN A 379 -13.07 -3.42 28.93
CA ASN A 379 -11.79 -2.96 29.49
C ASN A 379 -10.94 -2.14 28.48
N CYS A 380 -11.57 -1.42 27.55
CA CYS A 380 -10.87 -0.70 26.47
C CYS A 380 -10.65 0.78 26.78
N ILE A 381 -9.68 1.41 26.12
CA ILE A 381 -9.50 2.86 26.06
C ILE A 381 -9.78 3.34 24.64
N VAL A 382 -10.59 4.39 24.50
CA VAL A 382 -10.90 5.08 23.23
C VAL A 382 -10.71 6.58 23.46
N TYR A 383 -9.54 7.10 23.10
CA TYR A 383 -9.17 8.47 23.47
C TYR A 383 -8.21 9.12 22.47
N GLY A 384 -8.45 10.37 22.12
CA GLY A 384 -7.63 11.08 21.14
C GLY A 384 -7.84 12.59 21.18
N SER A 385 -7.36 13.27 20.14
CA SER A 385 -7.35 14.74 20.05
C SER A 385 -8.75 15.36 19.85
N GLN A 386 -9.72 14.63 19.27
CA GLN A 386 -11.05 15.17 18.98
C GLN A 386 -11.90 15.34 20.23
N ALA A 387 -12.88 16.24 20.18
CA ALA A 387 -13.85 16.41 21.27
C ALA A 387 -14.78 15.20 21.43
N ASN A 388 -15.03 14.46 20.34
CA ASN A 388 -15.81 13.23 20.34
C ASN A 388 -15.11 12.18 19.49
N GLU A 389 -14.65 11.11 20.11
CA GLU A 389 -13.86 10.05 19.47
C GLU A 389 -14.66 8.77 19.20
N VAL A 390 -15.95 8.77 19.54
CA VAL A 390 -16.89 7.68 19.26
C VAL A 390 -18.02 8.19 18.38
N ASN A 391 -18.12 7.68 17.15
CA ASN A 391 -19.23 7.93 16.25
C ASN A 391 -20.13 6.70 16.17
N LEU A 392 -21.41 6.87 16.48
CA LEU A 392 -22.46 5.85 16.34
C LEU A 392 -23.51 6.39 15.38
N ASP A 393 -23.65 5.75 14.22
CA ASP A 393 -24.60 6.19 13.19
C ASP A 393 -25.40 5.01 12.64
N THR A 394 -26.71 5.04 12.81
CA THR A 394 -27.58 3.93 12.41
C THR A 394 -28.73 4.39 11.53
N LYS A 395 -29.10 3.53 10.57
CA LYS A 395 -30.28 3.69 9.73
C LYS A 395 -31.08 2.40 9.80
N GLY A 396 -32.11 2.36 10.66
CA GLY A 396 -32.99 1.21 10.82
C GLY A 396 -32.28 -0.08 11.27
N GLY A 397 -33.01 -1.19 11.30
CA GLY A 397 -32.46 -2.51 11.67
C GLY A 397 -32.03 -2.63 13.14
N THR A 398 -31.39 -3.77 13.46
CA THR A 398 -30.77 -3.99 14.77
C THR A 398 -29.45 -3.21 14.84
N PHE A 399 -29.24 -2.51 15.96
CA PHE A 399 -28.02 -1.75 16.23
C PHE A 399 -27.50 -1.99 17.65
N GLY A 400 -26.97 -3.20 17.87
CA GLY A 400 -26.47 -3.63 19.16
C GLY A 400 -25.03 -3.16 19.40
N TYR A 401 -24.80 -2.38 20.45
CA TYR A 401 -23.47 -2.01 20.91
C TYR A 401 -23.45 -1.89 22.43
N ALA A 402 -22.28 -2.11 23.04
CA ALA A 402 -22.08 -1.88 24.47
C ALA A 402 -20.62 -1.62 24.82
N PHE A 403 -20.41 -0.78 25.84
CA PHE A 403 -19.10 -0.51 26.42
C PHE A 403 -19.12 -0.87 27.91
N TYR A 404 -18.24 -1.79 28.32
CA TYR A 404 -18.11 -2.29 29.69
C TYR A 404 -16.71 -1.97 30.22
N ASN A 405 -16.63 -1.28 31.36
CA ASN A 405 -15.36 -0.89 31.98
C ASN A 405 -14.42 -0.18 31.00
N CYS A 406 -14.95 0.72 30.15
CA CYS A 406 -14.14 1.42 29.15
C CYS A 406 -13.86 2.87 29.57
N GLU A 407 -12.75 3.41 29.08
CA GLU A 407 -12.44 4.84 29.12
C GLU A 407 -12.68 5.45 27.75
N LEU A 408 -13.59 6.42 27.65
CA LEU A 408 -14.06 6.96 26.37
C LEU A 408 -14.01 8.49 26.36
N LYS A 409 -13.47 9.06 25.28
CA LYS A 409 -13.68 10.48 24.94
C LYS A 409 -14.89 10.63 24.05
N THR A 410 -16.02 11.06 24.61
CA THR A 410 -17.27 11.15 23.86
C THR A 410 -18.23 12.19 24.40
N ASN A 411 -19.05 12.75 23.51
CA ASN A 411 -20.20 13.57 23.86
C ASN A 411 -21.48 12.74 24.10
N ILE A 412 -21.42 11.43 23.85
CA ILE A 412 -22.52 10.50 24.10
C ILE A 412 -22.62 10.37 25.63
N GLY A 413 -23.52 11.15 26.23
CA GLY A 413 -23.68 11.28 27.68
C GLY A 413 -24.19 10.01 28.38
N SER A 414 -25.06 10.16 29.39
CA SER A 414 -25.66 9.02 30.09
C SER A 414 -26.61 8.23 29.18
N ASN A 415 -26.07 7.27 28.44
CA ASN A 415 -26.77 6.34 27.56
C ASN A 415 -26.73 4.93 28.19
N PRO A 416 -27.84 4.18 28.22
CA PRO A 416 -27.92 2.88 28.90
C PRO A 416 -26.99 1.80 28.31
N ASN A 417 -26.60 1.92 27.04
CA ASN A 417 -25.62 1.02 26.39
C ASN A 417 -24.17 1.39 26.75
N PHE A 418 -23.98 2.55 27.37
CA PHE A 418 -22.74 2.97 28.00
C PHE A 418 -22.91 2.73 29.50
N ASN A 419 -22.54 1.54 29.97
CA ASN A 419 -22.46 1.28 31.39
C ASN A 419 -21.17 1.89 31.98
N ALA A 420 -20.97 3.18 31.72
CA ALA A 420 -19.93 3.98 32.35
C ALA A 420 -20.27 4.30 33.82
N LYS A 421 -21.57 4.31 34.16
CA LYS A 421 -22.07 4.88 35.42
C LYS A 421 -21.82 4.02 36.66
N THR A 422 -21.32 2.79 36.53
CA THR A 422 -20.89 1.97 37.68
C THR A 422 -19.43 1.53 37.63
N GLN A 423 -18.75 1.53 36.47
CA GLN A 423 -17.35 1.09 36.34
C GLN A 423 -16.54 1.70 35.15
N GLY A 424 -16.99 2.74 34.43
CA GLY A 424 -16.29 3.26 33.24
C GLY A 424 -15.95 4.75 33.33
N LEU A 425 -14.92 5.19 32.61
CA LEU A 425 -14.41 6.56 32.62
C LEU A 425 -14.89 7.29 31.37
N VAL A 426 -15.43 8.50 31.52
CA VAL A 426 -15.86 9.31 30.37
C VAL A 426 -15.20 10.67 30.46
N ASN A 427 -14.55 11.07 29.37
CA ASN A 427 -13.84 12.34 29.22
C ASN A 427 -12.79 12.60 30.32
N GLN A 428 -12.26 11.54 30.92
CA GLN A 428 -11.05 11.60 31.75
C GLN A 428 -9.85 11.35 30.85
N ASP A 429 -8.79 12.12 31.01
CA ASP A 429 -7.56 11.93 30.23
C ASP A 429 -6.85 10.66 30.72
N PRO A 430 -6.56 9.67 29.85
CA PRO A 430 -5.81 8.47 30.23
C PRO A 430 -4.38 8.77 30.67
N LEU A 431 -3.86 9.98 30.41
CA LEU A 431 -2.49 10.41 30.70
C LEU A 431 -1.46 9.47 30.07
N PHE A 432 -1.56 9.30 28.74
CA PHE A 432 -0.55 8.57 27.97
C PHE A 432 0.85 9.17 28.16
N SER A 433 1.87 8.31 28.12
CA SER A 433 3.25 8.67 28.43
C SER A 433 3.84 9.62 27.38
N ASN A 434 3.52 9.39 26.10
CA ASN A 434 3.85 10.32 25.03
C ASN A 434 2.83 10.22 23.89
N THR A 435 2.20 11.35 23.54
CA THR A 435 1.26 11.44 22.42
C THR A 435 1.84 12.23 21.25
N ALA A 436 3.16 12.43 21.23
CA ALA A 436 3.85 13.03 20.10
C ALA A 436 3.85 12.09 18.90
N GLU A 437 4.14 12.64 17.73
CA GLU A 437 4.22 11.87 16.49
C GLU A 437 5.19 10.68 16.57
N PRO A 438 4.88 9.59 15.84
CA PRO A 438 5.82 8.50 15.66
C PRO A 438 7.19 8.99 15.17
N PRO A 439 8.29 8.36 15.62
CA PRO A 439 8.33 7.13 16.40
C PRO A 439 8.40 7.35 17.93
N ALA A 440 8.10 8.57 18.41
CA ALA A 440 8.21 8.90 19.83
C ALA A 440 6.94 8.56 20.64
N ASP A 441 5.87 8.21 19.94
CA ASP A 441 4.57 7.77 20.47
C ASP A 441 4.72 6.66 21.52
N ASP A 442 4.05 6.84 22.66
CA ASP A 442 3.99 5.87 23.75
C ASP A 442 2.64 5.94 24.46
N TYR A 443 1.73 5.04 24.08
CA TYR A 443 0.37 4.94 24.59
C TYR A 443 0.23 4.10 25.85
N HIS A 444 1.34 3.84 26.54
CA HIS A 444 1.25 3.44 27.93
C HIS A 444 0.70 4.58 28.78
N VAL A 445 -0.26 4.27 29.66
CA VAL A 445 -0.75 5.25 30.62
C VAL A 445 0.28 5.53 31.72
N ASN A 446 0.21 6.71 32.32
CA ASN A 446 1.03 7.05 33.48
C ASN A 446 0.72 6.12 34.66
N GLY A 447 1.70 5.33 35.10
CA GLY A 447 1.53 4.30 36.14
C GLY A 447 1.31 4.80 37.57
N SER A 448 1.22 6.11 37.82
CA SER A 448 0.98 6.66 39.16
C SER A 448 -0.31 7.45 39.30
N ILE A 449 -0.72 8.16 38.25
CA ILE A 449 -1.83 9.11 38.32
C ILE A 449 -2.90 8.92 37.24
N SER A 450 -2.72 7.97 36.31
CA SER A 450 -3.72 7.74 35.28
C SER A 450 -5.06 7.27 35.90
N PRO A 451 -6.18 7.87 35.48
CA PRO A 451 -7.51 7.39 35.83
C PRO A 451 -7.75 5.93 35.43
N ALA A 452 -7.11 5.46 34.34
CA ALA A 452 -7.26 4.11 33.79
C ALA A 452 -6.75 2.99 34.71
N LEU A 453 -5.96 3.32 35.74
CA LEU A 453 -5.38 2.35 36.65
C LEU A 453 -6.46 1.67 37.51
N LEU A 454 -6.37 0.34 37.62
CA LEU A 454 -7.22 -0.49 38.46
C LEU A 454 -8.74 -0.37 38.17
N GLN A 455 -9.13 -0.03 36.93
CA GLN A 455 -10.54 0.06 36.51
C GLN A 455 -11.01 -1.17 35.71
N GLY A 456 -10.10 -2.04 35.30
CA GLY A 456 -10.38 -3.22 34.49
C GLY A 456 -11.02 -4.34 35.30
N SER A 457 -12.12 -4.89 34.79
CA SER A 457 -12.86 -5.97 35.43
C SER A 457 -12.32 -7.34 35.03
N ALA A 458 -12.14 -8.21 36.03
CA ALA A 458 -11.78 -9.62 35.83
C ALA A 458 -12.87 -10.43 35.11
N ALA A 459 -14.13 -9.98 35.15
CA ALA A 459 -15.24 -10.67 34.48
C ALA A 459 -15.06 -10.75 32.95
N TYR A 460 -14.21 -9.88 32.39
CA TYR A 460 -13.95 -9.78 30.96
C TYR A 460 -12.46 -9.97 30.61
N GLY A 461 -11.67 -10.39 31.59
CA GLY A 461 -10.23 -10.62 31.45
C GLY A 461 -9.92 -12.00 30.89
N ASN A 462 -9.87 -12.13 29.57
CA ASN A 462 -9.61 -13.42 28.92
C ASN A 462 -8.11 -13.73 28.77
N TYR A 463 -7.24 -12.73 28.76
CA TYR A 463 -5.81 -12.90 28.50
C TYR A 463 -4.96 -12.59 29.74
N PRO A 464 -4.01 -13.49 30.10
CA PRO A 464 -3.19 -13.31 31.29
C PRO A 464 -2.11 -12.25 31.11
N ASN A 465 -1.64 -12.01 29.88
CA ASN A 465 -0.56 -11.06 29.59
C ASN A 465 -1.06 -9.94 28.69
N ASP A 466 -0.54 -8.73 28.89
CA ASP A 466 -0.79 -7.54 28.07
C ASP A 466 0.04 -7.53 26.76
N LEU A 467 0.01 -6.41 26.04
CA LEU A 467 0.73 -6.22 24.78
C LEU A 467 2.27 -6.18 24.92
N ASP A 468 2.81 -5.88 26.10
CA ASP A 468 4.24 -5.96 26.41
C ASP A 468 4.67 -7.39 26.84
N GLY A 469 3.69 -8.29 27.05
CA GLY A 469 3.91 -9.62 27.60
C GLY A 469 3.92 -9.66 29.13
N SER A 470 3.59 -8.54 29.79
CA SER A 470 3.47 -8.43 31.25
C SER A 470 2.17 -9.04 31.75
N ALA A 471 2.23 -9.76 32.88
CA ALA A 471 1.05 -10.37 33.48
C ALA A 471 0.07 -9.30 34.01
N ARG A 472 -1.22 -9.47 33.74
CA ARG A 472 -2.29 -8.62 34.25
C ARG A 472 -2.67 -9.00 35.67
N VAL A 473 -2.81 -7.99 36.52
CA VAL A 473 -3.31 -8.13 37.90
C VAL A 473 -4.64 -7.41 37.97
N TYR A 474 -5.69 -8.05 38.50
CA TYR A 474 -7.03 -7.45 38.58
C TYR A 474 -7.32 -6.81 39.94
N PRO A 475 -8.03 -5.67 40.00
CA PRO A 475 -8.52 -4.88 38.87
C PRO A 475 -7.37 -4.36 37.99
N SER A 476 -7.47 -4.53 36.67
CA SER A 476 -6.34 -4.26 35.76
C SER A 476 -6.33 -2.80 35.33
N THR A 477 -5.23 -2.37 34.72
CA THR A 477 -5.25 -1.13 33.93
C THR A 477 -6.13 -1.36 32.70
N LEU A 478 -6.90 -0.33 32.29
CA LEU A 478 -7.67 -0.38 31.04
C LEU A 478 -6.74 -0.34 29.83
N GLY A 479 -7.22 -0.89 28.71
CA GLY A 479 -6.52 -0.86 27.44
C GLY A 479 -5.47 -1.97 27.27
N ALA A 480 -4.63 -1.78 26.24
CA ALA A 480 -3.69 -2.79 25.73
C ALA A 480 -2.54 -3.13 26.69
N TYR A 481 -2.25 -2.25 27.65
CA TYR A 481 -1.09 -2.33 28.52
C TYR A 481 -1.49 -2.46 30.00
N GLN A 482 -0.68 -3.17 30.75
CA GLN A 482 -0.70 -3.22 32.20
C GLN A 482 0.34 -2.24 32.74
N ARG A 483 -0.03 -1.51 33.80
CA ARG A 483 0.85 -0.57 34.50
C ARG A 483 0.70 -0.70 36.00
#